data_AF-A0A932FMW2-F1
#
_entry.id   AF-A0A932FMW2-F1
#
_cell.length_a   1.000
_cell.length_b   1.000
_cell.length_c   1.000
_cell.angle_alpha   90.00
_cell.angle_beta   90.00
_cell.angle_gamma   90.00
#
_symmetry.space_group_name_H-M   'P 1'
#
loop_
_entity.id
_entity.type
_entity.pdbx_description
1 polymer ?
#
loop_
_entity_poly.entity_id
_entity_poly.type
_entity_poly.pdbx_seq_one_letter_code
_entity_poly.pdbx_strand_id
1 'polypeptide(L)'
;MRGAVAGSLTGTAEGNAPGLPHEGPSPHRARPLLGSPHRCRFLLGRGVVSDFTEHACLVALVRRGLATGAFGGEPAWGMRWWMLVLAAGVGLATLRSGARLPLGAGHATSGVDSAGNGPIMRSAVIGAALDDPTSLAALVRVSTRVTHTDPCAE
;
A
#
# COMPACT_ATOMS: atom_id res chain seq x y z
N MET A 1 -7.60 15.00 -13.14
CA MET A 1 -6.60 13.95 -12.85
C MET A 1 -5.59 14.27 -11.73
N ARG A 2 -4.90 15.43 -11.70
CA ARG A 2 -3.94 15.74 -10.60
C ARG A 2 -4.61 15.92 -9.23
N GLY A 3 -5.71 16.67 -9.18
CA GLY A 3 -6.48 16.87 -7.94
C GLY A 3 -7.08 15.59 -7.36
N ALA A 4 -7.57 14.68 -8.23
CA ALA A 4 -8.14 13.40 -7.80
C ALA A 4 -7.10 12.49 -7.14
N VAL A 5 -5.90 12.37 -7.71
CA VAL A 5 -4.81 11.59 -7.09
C VAL A 5 -4.30 12.21 -5.81
N ALA A 6 -4.12 13.53 -5.77
CA ALA A 6 -3.74 14.21 -4.52
C ALA A 6 -4.80 13.98 -3.43
N GLY A 7 -6.08 14.15 -3.76
CA GLY A 7 -7.19 13.88 -2.84
C GLY A 7 -7.26 12.43 -2.38
N SER A 8 -6.99 11.46 -3.27
CA SER A 8 -6.89 10.05 -2.88
C SER A 8 -5.75 9.79 -1.91
N LEU A 9 -4.56 10.35 -2.15
CA LEU A 9 -3.40 10.18 -1.26
C LEU A 9 -3.64 10.84 0.11
N THR A 10 -4.14 12.08 0.12
CA THR A 10 -4.46 12.80 1.36
C THR A 10 -5.58 12.11 2.12
N GLY A 11 -6.64 11.65 1.44
CA GLY A 11 -7.73 10.91 2.06
C GLY A 11 -7.27 9.58 2.68
N THR A 12 -6.38 8.85 2.01
CA THR A 12 -5.76 7.63 2.59
C THR A 12 -4.93 7.96 3.83
N ALA A 13 -4.13 9.02 3.77
CA ALA A 13 -3.29 9.44 4.91
C ALA A 13 -4.14 9.85 6.12
N GLU A 14 -5.15 10.69 5.90
CA GLU A 14 -6.05 11.17 6.95
C GLU A 14 -6.94 10.06 7.51
N GLY A 15 -7.39 9.13 6.68
CA GLY A 15 -8.22 8.00 7.09
C GLY A 15 -7.45 6.96 7.90
N ASN A 16 -6.19 6.71 7.57
CA ASN A 16 -5.41 5.65 8.22
C ASN A 16 -4.57 6.11 9.41
N ALA A 17 -4.01 7.32 9.38
CA ALA A 17 -3.09 7.79 10.42
C ALA A 17 -3.67 7.78 11.86
N PRO A 18 -4.97 8.12 12.09
CA PRO A 18 -5.57 8.00 13.42
C PRO A 18 -5.77 6.56 13.89
N GLY A 19 -5.93 5.61 12.94
CA GLY A 19 -6.17 4.20 13.21
C GLY A 19 -4.90 3.42 13.54
N LEU A 20 -3.73 3.87 13.06
CA LEU A 20 -2.45 3.17 13.18
C LEU A 20 -2.09 2.75 14.62
N PRO A 21 -2.26 3.57 15.68
CA PRO A 21 -1.98 3.14 17.05
C PRO A 21 -2.88 1.99 17.53
N HIS A 22 -4.04 1.81 16.91
CA HIS A 22 -5.06 0.83 17.25
C HIS A 22 -4.92 -0.48 16.45
N GLU A 23 -3.92 -0.61 15.58
CA GLU A 23 -3.69 -1.84 14.79
C GLU A 23 -3.09 -2.96 15.66
N GLY A 24 -3.83 -4.06 15.81
CA GLY A 24 -3.41 -5.25 16.57
C GLY A 24 -4.05 -5.43 17.95
N PRO A 25 -4.07 -4.44 18.87
CA PRO A 25 -4.71 -4.62 20.18
C PRO A 25 -6.23 -4.70 20.05
N SER A 26 -6.86 -5.51 20.90
CA SER A 26 -8.32 -5.54 20.97
C SER A 26 -8.89 -4.19 21.44
N PRO A 27 -10.12 -3.82 21.07
CA PRO A 27 -10.73 -2.54 21.47
C PRO A 27 -10.70 -2.30 22.99
N HIS A 28 -10.85 -3.36 23.78
CA HIS A 28 -10.78 -3.32 25.24
C HIS A 28 -9.38 -2.92 25.76
N ARG A 29 -8.30 -3.34 25.09
CA ARG A 29 -6.92 -2.98 25.46
C ARG A 29 -6.54 -1.60 24.93
N ALA A 30 -6.99 -1.27 23.72
CA ALA A 30 -6.65 -0.03 23.05
C ALA A 30 -7.32 1.20 23.69
N ARG A 31 -8.61 1.13 24.02
CA ARG A 31 -9.39 2.27 24.51
C ARG A 31 -8.85 2.94 25.80
N PRO A 32 -8.43 2.21 26.86
CA PRO A 32 -7.88 2.84 28.06
C PRO A 32 -6.46 3.40 27.86
N LEU A 33 -5.68 2.86 26.91
CA LEU A 33 -4.29 3.28 26.68
C LEU A 33 -4.17 4.42 25.65
N LEU A 34 -4.98 4.36 24.60
CA LEU A 34 -4.88 5.22 23.42
C LEU A 34 -6.05 6.20 23.29
N GLY A 35 -7.15 5.94 24.00
CA GLY A 35 -8.37 6.75 23.91
C GLY A 35 -9.16 6.47 22.63
N SER A 36 -9.89 7.48 22.16
CA SER A 36 -10.66 7.40 20.91
C SER A 36 -9.78 7.67 19.68
N PRO A 37 -10.00 7.00 18.53
CA PRO A 37 -9.16 7.07 17.33
C PRO A 37 -9.39 8.35 16.50
N HIS A 38 -9.50 9.51 17.15
CA HIS A 38 -9.73 10.81 16.49
C HIS A 38 -8.49 11.70 16.47
N ARG A 39 -7.37 11.25 17.07
CA ARG A 39 -6.13 12.01 17.15
C ARG A 39 -4.98 11.17 16.62
N CYS A 40 -4.23 11.69 15.65
CA CYS A 40 -3.01 11.05 15.17
C CYS A 40 -1.92 11.14 16.24
N ARG A 41 -1.70 10.05 16.99
CA ARG A 41 -0.69 9.96 18.05
C ARG A 41 0.00 8.60 17.97
N PHE A 42 1.17 8.56 17.35
CA PHE A 42 1.96 7.34 17.19
C PHE A 42 3.37 7.54 17.79
N LEU A 43 4.33 7.99 17.00
CA LEU A 43 5.71 8.15 17.45
C LEU A 43 5.88 9.48 18.20
N LEU A 44 6.24 9.41 19.48
CA LEU A 44 6.46 10.58 20.35
C LEU A 44 5.26 11.55 20.38
N GLY A 45 4.04 11.01 20.32
CA GLY A 45 2.81 11.82 20.34
C GLY A 45 2.49 12.54 19.03
N ARG A 46 3.25 12.30 17.96
CA ARG A 46 2.98 12.82 16.60
C ARG A 46 2.31 11.77 15.73
N GLY A 47 1.51 12.21 14.78
CA GLY A 47 1.01 11.36 13.70
C GLY A 47 2.15 10.94 12.78
N VAL A 48 2.13 9.68 12.35
CA VAL A 48 2.94 9.19 11.24
C VAL A 48 2.01 8.59 10.21
N VAL A 49 2.46 8.53 8.97
CA VAL A 49 1.75 7.81 7.91
C VAL A 49 2.06 6.31 8.01
N SER A 50 1.11 5.48 7.59
CA SER A 50 1.27 4.02 7.58
C SER A 50 1.80 3.53 6.23
N ASP A 51 2.12 2.24 6.18
CA ASP A 51 2.47 1.51 4.96
C ASP A 51 1.37 1.61 3.88
N PHE A 52 0.10 1.78 4.24
CA PHE A 52 -0.99 2.06 3.27
C PHE A 52 -0.69 3.33 2.47
N THR A 53 -0.30 4.39 3.18
CA THR A 53 -0.03 5.70 2.57
C THR A 53 1.26 5.68 1.78
N GLU A 54 2.29 5.02 2.30
CA GLU A 54 3.59 4.89 1.64
C GLU A 54 3.49 4.08 0.35
N HIS A 55 2.80 2.94 0.36
CA HIS A 55 2.53 2.16 -0.84
C HIS A 55 1.69 2.91 -1.87
N ALA A 56 0.68 3.66 -1.44
CA ALA A 56 -0.11 4.49 -2.34
C ALA A 56 0.76 5.58 -3.01
N CYS A 57 1.67 6.21 -2.27
CA CYS A 57 2.64 7.17 -2.82
C CYS A 57 3.57 6.51 -3.85
N LEU A 58 4.08 5.30 -3.58
CA LEU A 58 4.92 4.56 -4.54
C LEU A 58 4.17 4.28 -5.85
N VAL A 59 2.93 3.80 -5.77
CA VAL A 59 2.08 3.59 -6.96
C VAL A 59 1.83 4.91 -7.70
N ALA A 60 1.59 6.00 -6.98
CA ALA A 60 1.39 7.33 -7.58
C ALA A 60 2.64 7.89 -8.27
N LEU A 61 3.85 7.58 -7.77
CA LEU A 61 5.11 7.97 -8.40
C LEU A 61 5.35 7.19 -9.68
N VAL A 62 5.09 5.89 -9.63
CA VAL A 62 5.20 4.97 -10.77
C VAL A 62 4.13 5.22 -11.81
N ARG A 63 3.02 5.87 -11.45
CA ARG A 63 2.00 6.28 -12.41
C ARG A 63 2.55 7.09 -13.59
N ARG A 64 3.65 7.81 -13.43
CA ARG A 64 4.28 8.53 -14.56
C ARG A 64 4.66 7.60 -15.72
N GLY A 65 4.89 6.31 -15.45
CA GLY A 65 5.08 5.25 -16.47
C GLY A 65 3.79 4.67 -17.06
N LEU A 66 2.58 5.06 -16.60
CA LEU A 66 1.31 4.58 -17.20
C LEU A 66 1.15 4.99 -18.67
N ALA A 67 1.86 6.02 -19.12
CA ALA A 67 1.86 6.43 -20.52
C ALA A 67 2.64 5.47 -21.43
N THR A 68 3.48 4.57 -20.88
CA THR A 68 4.45 3.77 -21.67
C THR A 68 4.22 2.26 -21.62
N GLY A 69 3.23 1.76 -20.85
CA GLY A 69 2.87 0.33 -20.81
C GLY A 69 3.84 -0.58 -20.05
N ALA A 70 4.91 -0.05 -19.42
CA ALA A 70 5.95 -0.82 -18.74
C ALA A 70 5.69 -1.05 -17.23
N PHE A 71 4.44 -1.31 -16.85
CA PHE A 71 3.96 -1.16 -15.47
C PHE A 71 4.49 -2.17 -14.44
N GLY A 72 5.00 -3.34 -14.85
CA GLY A 72 5.41 -4.37 -13.88
C GLY A 72 6.68 -4.03 -13.09
N GLY A 73 7.68 -3.44 -13.74
CA GLY A 73 9.02 -3.28 -13.17
C GLY A 73 9.16 -2.11 -12.19
N GLU A 74 8.47 -1.00 -12.45
CA GLU A 74 8.62 0.24 -11.68
C GLU A 74 8.01 0.19 -10.26
N PRO A 75 6.80 -0.38 -10.02
CA PRO A 75 6.26 -0.55 -8.67
C PRO A 75 7.09 -1.53 -7.84
N ALA A 76 7.60 -2.59 -8.48
CA ALA A 76 8.48 -3.56 -7.85
C ALA A 76 9.83 -2.93 -7.45
N TRP A 77 10.37 -2.01 -8.26
CA TRP A 77 11.57 -1.26 -7.92
C TRP A 77 11.36 -0.30 -6.74
N GLY A 78 10.25 0.44 -6.73
CA GLY A 78 9.88 1.29 -5.59
C GLY A 78 9.69 0.48 -4.31
N MET A 79 8.98 -0.66 -4.40
CA MET A 79 8.77 -1.59 -3.29
C MET A 79 10.09 -2.18 -2.77
N ARG A 80 11.04 -2.48 -3.67
CA ARG A 80 12.38 -2.99 -3.31
C ARG A 80 13.14 -2.00 -2.43
N TRP A 81 13.12 -0.71 -2.76
CA TRP A 81 13.76 0.32 -1.93
C TRP A 81 12.99 0.59 -0.65
N TRP A 82 11.67 0.57 -0.70
CA TRP A 82 10.83 0.76 0.47
C TRP A 82 11.08 -0.30 1.55
N MET A 83 11.27 -1.56 1.15
CA MET A 83 11.63 -2.66 2.07
C MET A 83 12.95 -2.43 2.81
N LEU A 84 13.86 -1.60 2.29
CA LEU A 84 15.15 -1.30 2.92
C LEU A 84 15.05 -0.19 3.99
N VAL A 85 13.95 0.57 4.05
CA VAL A 85 13.80 1.74 4.94
C VAL A 85 13.04 1.41 6.25
N LEU A 86 12.88 0.11 6.55
CA LEU A 86 12.30 -0.41 7.80
C LEU A 86 10.78 -0.20 7.89
N ALA A 87 10.10 -1.24 7.45
CA ALA A 87 8.65 -1.38 7.34
C ALA A 87 8.00 -1.72 8.70
N ALA A 88 7.92 -0.74 9.61
CA ALA A 88 7.23 -0.93 10.88
C ALA A 88 5.70 -1.04 10.64
N GLY A 89 5.08 -2.13 11.09
CA GLY A 89 3.63 -2.36 10.99
C GLY A 89 3.15 -3.13 9.75
N VAL A 90 4.06 -3.67 8.93
CA VAL A 90 3.71 -4.28 7.64
C VAL A 90 3.21 -5.71 7.77
N GLY A 91 2.17 -6.05 7.01
CA GLY A 91 1.63 -7.40 6.92
C GLY A 91 2.65 -8.43 6.41
N LEU A 92 2.61 -9.64 6.97
CA LEU A 92 3.58 -10.72 6.69
C LEU A 92 3.65 -11.10 5.20
N ALA A 93 2.53 -11.06 4.48
CA ALA A 93 2.49 -11.35 3.05
C ALA A 93 3.26 -10.31 2.23
N THR A 94 3.05 -9.03 2.53
CA THR A 94 3.76 -7.90 1.92
C THR A 94 5.25 -7.94 2.26
N LEU A 95 5.61 -8.24 3.51
CA LEU A 95 7.01 -8.40 3.92
C LEU A 95 7.70 -9.54 3.18
N ARG A 96 7.08 -10.73 3.12
CA ARG A 96 7.63 -11.91 2.45
C ARG A 96 7.83 -11.68 0.95
N SER A 97 6.84 -11.11 0.28
CA SER A 97 6.93 -10.81 -1.16
C SER A 97 7.94 -9.69 -1.43
N GLY A 98 7.94 -8.63 -0.62
CA GLY A 98 8.91 -7.54 -0.72
C GLY A 98 10.34 -7.97 -0.50
N ALA A 99 10.61 -8.90 0.43
CA ALA A 99 11.95 -9.44 0.66
C ALA A 99 12.47 -10.27 -0.53
N ARG A 100 11.60 -10.81 -1.38
CA ARG A 100 12.02 -11.53 -2.61
C ARG A 100 12.54 -10.60 -3.70
N LEU A 101 12.05 -9.35 -3.75
CA LEU A 101 12.45 -8.34 -4.75
C LEU A 101 13.93 -7.93 -4.68
N PRO A 102 14.54 -7.63 -3.51
CA PRO A 102 15.98 -7.39 -3.42
C PRO A 102 16.82 -8.65 -3.68
N LEU A 103 16.26 -9.84 -3.44
CA LEU A 103 16.89 -11.15 -3.71
C LEU A 103 16.82 -11.58 -5.20
N GLY A 104 16.31 -10.72 -6.08
CA GLY A 104 16.32 -10.94 -7.54
C GLY A 104 15.04 -11.56 -8.11
N ALA A 105 13.98 -11.75 -7.31
CA ALA A 105 12.68 -12.12 -7.87
C ALA A 105 12.12 -10.97 -8.74
N GLY A 106 11.54 -11.33 -9.88
CA GLY A 106 10.84 -10.38 -10.75
C GLY A 106 9.47 -10.00 -10.18
N HIS A 107 8.90 -8.90 -10.67
CA HIS A 107 7.59 -8.40 -10.26
C HIS A 107 6.43 -9.40 -10.46
N ALA A 108 6.60 -10.37 -11.37
CA ALA A 108 5.61 -11.41 -11.64
C ALA A 108 5.77 -12.65 -10.74
N THR A 109 6.90 -12.78 -10.02
CA THR A 109 7.24 -13.98 -9.23
C THR A 109 7.47 -13.68 -7.74
N SER A 110 7.46 -12.40 -7.34
CA SER A 110 7.64 -12.00 -5.94
C SER A 110 6.42 -12.28 -5.07
N GLY A 111 5.21 -12.29 -5.63
CA GLY A 111 3.96 -12.47 -4.89
C GLY A 111 3.89 -13.77 -4.07
N VAL A 112 3.12 -13.74 -2.99
CA VAL A 112 2.83 -14.90 -2.14
C VAL A 112 1.34 -15.22 -2.13
N ASP A 113 1.01 -16.48 -1.88
CA ASP A 113 -0.37 -16.93 -1.76
C ASP A 113 -0.98 -16.40 -0.45
N SER A 114 -1.78 -15.33 -0.57
CA SER A 114 -2.40 -14.65 0.56
C SER A 114 -3.60 -13.83 0.10
N ALA A 115 -4.74 -14.02 0.76
CA ALA A 115 -5.93 -13.16 0.65
C ALA A 115 -5.85 -11.88 1.51
N GLY A 116 -4.64 -11.45 1.88
CA GLY A 116 -4.42 -10.25 2.67
C GLY A 116 -4.89 -8.98 1.95
N ASN A 117 -5.26 -7.96 2.71
CA ASN A 117 -5.73 -6.68 2.18
C ASN A 117 -4.62 -5.83 1.55
N GLY A 118 -3.35 -6.24 1.60
CA GLY A 118 -2.21 -5.43 1.14
C GLY A 118 -2.40 -4.73 -0.23
N PRO A 119 -2.95 -5.41 -1.25
CA PRO A 119 -3.22 -4.80 -2.55
C PRO A 119 -4.28 -3.70 -2.51
N ILE A 120 -5.41 -3.91 -1.82
CA ILE A 120 -6.52 -2.94 -1.81
C ILE A 120 -6.12 -1.60 -1.20
N MET A 121 -5.18 -1.61 -0.25
CA MET A 121 -4.65 -0.43 0.45
C MET A 121 -4.07 0.62 -0.50
N ARG A 122 -3.59 0.20 -1.68
CA ARG A 122 -2.97 1.06 -2.69
C ARG A 122 -3.77 1.14 -3.99
N SER A 123 -4.93 0.49 -4.08
CA SER A 123 -5.74 0.48 -5.32
C SER A 123 -6.54 1.76 -5.54
N ALA A 124 -6.87 2.51 -4.49
CA ALA A 124 -7.64 3.76 -4.61
C ALA A 124 -6.95 4.79 -5.51
N VAL A 125 -5.61 4.90 -5.44
CA VAL A 125 -4.86 5.86 -6.26
C VAL A 125 -4.81 5.46 -7.74
N ILE A 126 -4.95 4.15 -8.03
CA ILE A 126 -5.10 3.62 -9.39
C ILE A 126 -6.46 4.05 -9.97
N GLY A 127 -7.54 3.89 -9.20
CA GLY A 127 -8.88 4.35 -9.59
C GLY A 127 -8.98 5.87 -9.74
N ALA A 128 -8.26 6.64 -8.91
CA ALA A 128 -8.19 8.09 -9.06
C ALA A 128 -7.34 8.56 -10.26
N ALA A 129 -6.59 7.63 -10.88
CA ALA A 129 -5.65 7.90 -11.95
C ALA A 129 -6.14 7.48 -13.34
N LEU A 130 -7.04 6.51 -13.43
CA LEU A 130 -7.50 5.92 -14.69
C LEU A 130 -9.02 5.93 -14.73
N ASP A 131 -9.57 6.41 -15.84
CA ASP A 131 -11.02 6.40 -16.09
C ASP A 131 -11.45 5.16 -16.87
N ASP A 132 -10.54 4.54 -17.64
CA ASP A 132 -10.82 3.34 -18.45
C ASP A 132 -10.86 2.06 -17.57
N PRO A 133 -11.99 1.34 -17.49
CA PRO A 133 -12.13 0.16 -16.64
C PRO A 133 -11.18 -0.98 -17.00
N THR A 134 -10.87 -1.17 -18.29
CA THR A 134 -9.98 -2.24 -18.75
C THR A 134 -8.55 -2.00 -18.29
N SER A 135 -8.06 -0.78 -18.49
CA SER A 135 -6.74 -0.35 -18.02
C SER A 135 -6.65 -0.39 -16.50
N LEU A 136 -7.71 0.04 -15.79
CA LEU A 136 -7.79 -0.02 -14.34
C LEU A 136 -7.66 -1.45 -13.83
N ALA A 137 -8.44 -2.39 -14.36
CA ALA A 137 -8.41 -3.80 -13.94
C ALA A 137 -7.04 -4.45 -14.22
N ALA A 138 -6.46 -4.18 -15.39
CA ALA A 138 -5.12 -4.66 -15.72
C ALA A 138 -4.06 -4.12 -14.73
N LEU A 139 -4.20 -2.84 -14.34
CA LEU A 139 -3.27 -2.20 -13.42
C LEU A 139 -3.37 -2.72 -12.00
N VAL A 140 -4.60 -2.87 -11.50
CA VAL A 140 -4.87 -3.45 -10.18
C VAL A 140 -4.28 -4.86 -10.14
N ARG A 141 -4.53 -5.68 -11.16
CA ARG A 141 -4.00 -7.04 -11.23
C ARG A 141 -2.47 -7.10 -11.17
N VAL A 142 -1.77 -6.27 -11.93
CA VAL A 142 -0.30 -6.23 -11.88
C VAL A 142 0.18 -5.75 -10.51
N SER A 143 -0.41 -4.68 -9.98
CA SER A 143 -0.09 -4.16 -8.63
C SER A 143 -0.30 -5.21 -7.55
N THR A 144 -1.39 -5.97 -7.61
CA THR A 144 -1.70 -7.09 -6.70
C THR A 144 -0.61 -8.16 -6.76
N ARG A 145 -0.33 -8.68 -7.97
CA ARG A 145 0.59 -9.81 -8.21
C ARG A 145 2.04 -9.58 -7.77
N VAL A 146 2.48 -8.33 -7.66
CA VAL A 146 3.78 -8.01 -7.06
C VAL A 146 3.90 -8.56 -5.63
N THR A 147 2.78 -8.66 -4.90
CA THR A 147 2.77 -9.03 -3.48
C THR A 147 1.87 -10.21 -3.13
N HIS A 148 0.71 -10.34 -3.79
CA HIS A 148 -0.33 -11.31 -3.46
C HIS A 148 -0.75 -12.05 -4.74
N THR A 149 -0.88 -13.37 -4.68
CA THR A 149 -1.29 -14.21 -5.82
C THR A 149 -2.62 -14.91 -5.62
N ASP A 150 -3.25 -14.73 -4.45
CA ASP A 150 -4.56 -15.30 -4.14
C ASP A 150 -5.65 -14.59 -4.98
N PRO A 151 -6.58 -15.32 -5.62
CA PRO A 151 -7.67 -14.72 -6.38
C PRO A 151 -8.59 -13.78 -5.58
N CYS A 152 -8.69 -13.94 -4.25
CA CYS A 152 -9.47 -13.05 -3.39
C CYS A 152 -8.81 -11.69 -3.20
N ALA A 153 -7.54 -11.54 -3.59
CA ALA A 153 -6.77 -10.30 -3.49
C ALA A 153 -6.72 -9.52 -4.83
N GLU A 154 -7.24 -10.10 -5.93
CA GLU A 154 -7.41 -9.45 -7.26
C GLU A 154 -8.79 -8.79 -7.39
#